data_AF-A0A7W0U4C8-F1
#
_entry.id   AF-A0A7W0U4C8-F1
#
_cell.length_a   1.000
_cell.length_b   1.000
_cell.length_c   1.000
_cell.angle_alpha   90.00
_cell.angle_beta   90.00
_cell.angle_gamma   90.00
#
_symmetry.space_group_name_H-M   'P 1'
#
loop_
_entity.id
_entity.type
_entity.pdbx_description
1 polymer ?
#
loop_
_entity_poly.entity_id
_entity_poly.type
_entity_poly.pdbx_seq_one_letter_code
_entity_poly.pdbx_strand_id
1 'polypeptide(L)'
;MAWRRRPDVLTGPALTLCAGLWFVGSYAPTGIGWLAALGFSFERYYDLVLAGLVLTFPGTRLDRLARLIVAALAASMLVRSLTRLLVLDPPVLLSDCAGCPSNPFAVAPNATLLESVETVTGTVIVACFATIIGLVLRRWRAASSPSRRILWPVLLAGGVAAAAAAYQNADLLASVTVDRPLLT
;
A
#
# COMPACT_ATOMS: atom_id res chain seq x y z
N MET A 1 13.73 3.16 -25.45
CA MET A 1 13.72 3.31 -23.98
C MET A 1 14.33 4.65 -23.58
N ALA A 2 13.51 5.68 -23.36
CA ALA A 2 13.96 7.04 -23.07
C ALA A 2 14.84 7.16 -21.79
N TRP A 3 14.80 6.19 -20.87
CA TRP A 3 15.61 6.21 -19.64
C TRP A 3 17.12 6.09 -19.89
N ARG A 4 17.55 5.50 -21.02
CA ARG A 4 19.00 5.33 -21.33
C ARG A 4 19.74 6.66 -21.45
N ARG A 5 19.02 7.79 -21.59
CA ARG A 5 19.62 9.13 -21.71
C ARG A 5 19.93 9.79 -20.37
N ARG A 6 19.36 9.32 -19.24
CA ARG A 6 19.59 9.80 -17.86
C ARG A 6 19.54 8.63 -16.86
N PRO A 7 20.59 7.79 -16.77
CA PRO A 7 20.62 6.62 -15.87
C PRO A 7 20.47 6.96 -14.38
N ASP A 8 20.75 8.20 -14.03
CA ASP A 8 20.58 8.85 -12.72
C ASP A 8 19.10 9.08 -12.33
N VAL A 9 18.16 9.00 -13.29
CA VAL A 9 16.72 9.20 -13.05
C VAL A 9 15.97 7.88 -13.27
N LEU A 10 15.77 7.13 -12.18
CA LEU A 10 15.13 5.80 -12.18
C LEU A 10 13.60 5.82 -12.29
N THR A 11 13.01 6.97 -12.65
CA THR A 11 11.55 7.13 -12.71
C THR A 11 10.88 6.14 -13.68
N GLY A 12 11.47 5.95 -14.86
CA GLY A 12 10.93 5.03 -15.88
C GLY A 12 10.86 3.57 -15.40
N PRO A 13 11.99 2.96 -15.00
CA PRO A 13 12.00 1.61 -14.44
C PRO A 13 11.08 1.41 -13.24
N ALA A 14 11.01 2.39 -12.33
CA ALA A 14 10.16 2.30 -11.15
C ALA A 14 8.67 2.34 -11.50
N LEU A 15 8.24 3.14 -12.49
CA LEU A 15 6.86 3.11 -12.97
C LEU A 15 6.50 1.78 -13.67
N THR A 16 7.45 1.19 -14.41
CA THR A 16 7.26 -0.17 -14.98
C THR A 16 7.11 -1.21 -13.87
N LEU A 17 7.91 -1.11 -12.81
CA LEU A 17 7.79 -1.96 -11.63
C LEU A 17 6.43 -1.78 -10.94
N CYS A 18 5.95 -0.54 -10.77
CA CYS A 18 4.60 -0.27 -10.25
C CYS A 18 3.53 -0.97 -11.08
N ALA A 19 3.59 -0.86 -12.41
CA ALA A 19 2.62 -1.49 -13.30
C ALA A 19 2.64 -3.02 -13.15
N GLY A 20 3.82 -3.64 -13.04
CA GLY A 20 3.93 -5.08 -12.77
C GLY A 20 3.37 -5.47 -11.41
N LEU A 21 3.72 -4.73 -10.36
CA LEU A 21 3.24 -4.99 -8.99
C LEU A 21 1.73 -4.79 -8.82
N TRP A 22 1.12 -3.93 -9.62
CA TRP A 22 -0.34 -3.74 -9.64
C TRP A 22 -1.09 -5.05 -9.90
N PHE A 23 -0.56 -5.91 -10.78
CA PHE A 23 -1.22 -7.16 -11.14
C PHE A 23 -1.11 -8.26 -10.08
N VAL A 24 -0.24 -8.12 -9.07
CA VAL A 24 -0.06 -9.15 -8.03
C VAL A 24 -1.37 -9.41 -7.28
N GLY A 25 -2.11 -8.36 -6.93
CA GLY A 25 -3.41 -8.50 -6.27
C GLY A 25 -4.50 -9.10 -7.16
N SER A 26 -4.37 -9.00 -8.48
CA SER A 26 -5.37 -9.52 -9.43
C SER A 26 -5.50 -11.04 -9.44
N TYR A 27 -4.57 -11.75 -8.77
CA TYR A 27 -4.59 -13.20 -8.64
C TYR A 27 -5.37 -13.71 -7.41
N ALA A 28 -5.78 -12.82 -6.51
CA ALA A 28 -6.63 -13.17 -5.36
C ALA A 28 -7.93 -13.94 -5.71
N PRO A 29 -8.69 -13.58 -6.78
CA PRO A 29 -9.97 -14.23 -7.10
C PRO A 29 -9.85 -15.48 -8.00
N THR A 30 -8.68 -16.10 -8.11
CA THR A 30 -8.44 -17.21 -9.06
C THR A 30 -9.02 -18.56 -8.64
N GLY A 31 -9.49 -18.70 -7.39
CA GLY A 31 -9.98 -19.97 -6.84
C GLY A 31 -8.88 -21.00 -6.52
N ILE A 32 -7.62 -20.66 -6.77
CA ILE A 32 -6.45 -21.50 -6.47
C ILE A 32 -5.86 -21.04 -5.13
N GLY A 33 -5.97 -21.86 -4.08
CA GLY A 33 -5.67 -21.44 -2.69
C GLY A 33 -4.30 -20.78 -2.47
N TRP A 34 -3.21 -21.38 -2.96
CA TRP A 34 -1.87 -20.81 -2.79
C TRP A 34 -1.67 -19.50 -3.57
N LEU A 35 -2.26 -19.41 -4.77
CA LEU A 35 -2.13 -18.24 -5.64
C LEU A 35 -2.97 -17.08 -5.10
N ALA A 36 -4.16 -17.39 -4.58
CA ALA A 36 -5.01 -16.44 -3.88
C ALA A 36 -4.32 -15.89 -2.62
N ALA A 37 -3.72 -16.77 -1.82
CA ALA A 37 -2.98 -16.38 -0.61
C ALA A 37 -1.82 -15.44 -0.90
N LEU A 38 -1.00 -15.74 -1.93
CA LEU A 38 0.10 -14.87 -2.33
C LEU A 38 -0.41 -13.54 -2.92
N GLY A 39 -1.41 -13.60 -3.81
CA GLY A 39 -1.97 -12.40 -4.44
C GLY A 39 -2.55 -11.42 -3.42
N PHE A 40 -3.36 -11.91 -2.49
CA PHE A 40 -3.97 -11.10 -1.44
C PHE A 40 -2.96 -10.62 -0.38
N SER A 41 -1.96 -11.44 -0.04
CA SER A 41 -0.97 -11.07 0.97
C SER A 41 0.00 -9.98 0.48
N PHE A 42 0.40 -10.04 -0.79
CA PHE A 42 1.37 -9.12 -1.39
C PHE A 42 0.72 -8.04 -2.27
N GLU A 43 -0.59 -7.84 -2.14
CA GLU A 43 -1.26 -6.75 -2.83
C GLU A 43 -0.66 -5.39 -2.42
N ARG A 44 -0.82 -4.40 -3.30
CA ARG A 44 -0.49 -2.99 -3.03
C ARG A 44 0.99 -2.64 -2.89
N TYR A 45 1.94 -3.55 -3.09
CA TYR A 45 3.38 -3.22 -3.05
C TYR A 45 3.80 -2.13 -4.05
N TYR A 46 2.99 -1.86 -5.08
CA TYR A 46 3.17 -0.71 -5.97
C TYR A 46 3.10 0.63 -5.21
N ASP A 47 2.33 0.74 -4.11
CA ASP A 47 2.21 1.93 -3.27
C ASP A 47 3.57 2.34 -2.67
N LEU A 48 4.39 1.35 -2.27
CA LEU A 48 5.74 1.58 -1.73
C LEU A 48 6.67 2.19 -2.80
N VAL A 49 6.60 1.68 -4.02
CA VAL A 49 7.39 2.18 -5.15
C VAL A 49 6.95 3.59 -5.54
N LEU A 50 5.64 3.87 -5.55
CA LEU A 50 5.09 5.21 -5.76
C LEU A 50 5.53 6.20 -4.67
N ALA A 51 5.50 5.80 -3.40
CA ALA A 51 5.96 6.63 -2.29
C ALA A 51 7.45 7.02 -2.47
N GLY A 52 8.30 6.05 -2.80
CA GLY A 52 9.72 6.29 -3.09
C GLY A 52 9.92 7.23 -4.28
N LEU A 53 9.16 7.04 -5.35
CA LEU A 53 9.16 7.92 -6.52
C LEU A 53 8.79 9.36 -6.17
N VAL A 54 7.69 9.56 -5.43
CA VAL A 54 7.21 10.89 -5.03
C VAL A 54 8.23 11.60 -4.15
N LEU A 55 8.87 10.89 -3.22
CA LEU A 55 9.86 11.48 -2.31
C LEU A 55 11.18 11.83 -3.01
N THR A 56 11.55 11.07 -4.04
CA THR A 56 12.79 11.29 -4.80
C THR A 56 12.62 12.26 -5.97
N PHE A 57 11.42 12.46 -6.50
CA PHE A 57 11.20 13.35 -7.64
C PHE A 57 11.56 14.82 -7.34
N PRO A 58 12.28 15.55 -8.22
CA PRO A 58 12.85 15.16 -9.52
C PRO A 58 14.36 14.82 -9.47
N GLY A 59 14.75 13.77 -8.74
CA GLY A 59 16.14 13.29 -8.63
C GLY A 59 16.85 13.63 -7.32
N THR A 60 16.11 14.04 -6.30
CA THR A 60 16.66 14.28 -4.95
C THR A 60 16.91 12.97 -4.21
N ARG A 61 18.03 12.90 -3.47
CA ARG A 61 18.29 11.79 -2.54
C ARG A 61 17.28 11.85 -1.40
N LEU A 62 16.91 10.68 -0.89
CA LEU A 62 16.06 10.59 0.29
C LEU A 62 16.81 11.17 1.50
N ASP A 63 16.22 12.20 2.12
CA ASP A 63 16.68 12.69 3.40
C ASP A 63 16.46 11.63 4.51
N ARG A 64 16.87 11.92 5.75
CA ARG A 64 16.72 10.96 6.86
C ARG A 64 15.24 10.65 7.15
N LEU A 65 14.35 11.64 7.04
CA LEU A 65 12.92 11.48 7.29
C LEU A 65 12.26 10.66 6.18
N ALA A 66 12.56 10.96 4.92
CA ALA A 66 12.05 10.24 3.76
C ALA A 66 12.48 8.76 3.79
N ARG A 67 13.73 8.47 4.19
CA ARG A 67 14.19 7.09 4.42
C ARG A 67 13.43 6.39 5.54
N LEU A 68 13.20 7.08 6.66
CA LEU A 68 12.44 6.54 7.78
C LEU A 68 11.00 6.22 7.38
N ILE A 69 10.35 7.11 6.62
CA ILE A 69 8.99 6.91 6.12
C ILE A 69 8.92 5.69 5.18
N VAL A 70 9.84 5.59 4.22
CA VAL A 70 9.89 4.44 3.30
C VAL A 70 10.17 3.14 4.06
N ALA A 71 11.06 3.16 5.05
CA ALA A 71 11.32 1.99 5.89
C ALA A 71 10.09 1.60 6.73
N ALA A 72 9.39 2.56 7.32
CA ALA A 72 8.17 2.32 8.09
C ALA A 72 7.03 1.76 7.22
N LEU A 73 6.87 2.28 5.99
CA LEU A 73 5.94 1.73 5.00
C LEU A 73 6.31 0.28 4.65
N ALA A 74 7.56 0.04 4.28
CA ALA A 74 8.03 -1.30 3.91
C ALA A 74 7.85 -2.30 5.05
N ALA A 75 8.20 -1.93 6.29
CA ALA A 75 8.02 -2.77 7.47
C ALA A 75 6.54 -3.06 7.73
N SER A 76 5.67 -2.03 7.66
CA SER A 76 4.23 -2.19 7.90
C SER A 76 3.58 -3.10 6.86
N MET A 77 3.96 -2.94 5.58
CA MET A 77 3.48 -3.79 4.50
C MET A 77 3.97 -5.23 4.65
N LEU A 78 5.24 -5.43 5.00
CA LEU A 78 5.79 -6.76 5.22
C LEU A 78 5.09 -7.47 6.39
N VAL A 79 4.91 -6.79 7.52
CA VAL A 79 4.19 -7.34 8.68
C VAL A 79 2.76 -7.71 8.29
N ARG A 80 2.04 -6.82 7.61
CA ARG A 80 0.67 -7.11 7.14
C ARG A 80 0.64 -8.30 6.18
N SER A 81 1.56 -8.38 5.22
CA SER A 81 1.66 -9.50 4.27
C SER A 81 1.93 -10.83 4.95
N LEU A 82 2.88 -10.87 5.88
CA LEU A 82 3.21 -12.10 6.61
C LEU A 82 2.04 -12.54 7.49
N THR A 83 1.37 -11.61 8.17
CA THR A 83 0.20 -11.95 8.98
C THR A 83 -0.93 -12.48 8.11
N ARG A 84 -1.26 -11.83 6.98
CA ARG A 84 -2.23 -12.37 6.02
C ARG A 84 -1.84 -13.77 5.55
N LEU A 85 -0.58 -13.99 5.17
CA LEU A 85 -0.15 -15.27 4.65
C LEU A 85 -0.25 -16.41 5.69
N LEU A 86 0.06 -16.13 6.96
CA LEU A 86 0.18 -17.15 8.01
C LEU A 86 -1.06 -17.31 8.90
N VAL A 87 -1.95 -16.32 8.92
CA VAL A 87 -3.06 -16.22 9.89
C VAL A 87 -4.44 -16.12 9.23
N LEU A 88 -4.53 -15.69 7.97
CA LEU A 88 -5.82 -15.59 7.27
C LEU A 88 -6.18 -16.92 6.60
N ASP A 89 -7.35 -17.46 6.92
CA ASP A 89 -7.97 -18.61 6.24
C ASP A 89 -9.51 -18.43 6.25
N PRO A 90 -10.21 -18.46 5.10
CA PRO A 90 -9.69 -18.58 3.71
C PRO A 90 -8.85 -17.35 3.29
N PRO A 91 -8.01 -17.45 2.23
CA PRO A 91 -7.07 -16.40 1.81
C PRO A 91 -7.73 -15.17 1.14
N VAL A 92 -8.98 -14.89 1.47
CA VAL A 92 -9.79 -13.78 0.96
C VAL A 92 -10.72 -13.26 2.05
N LEU A 93 -10.87 -11.94 2.15
CA LEU A 93 -11.83 -11.29 3.06
C LEU A 93 -13.20 -11.17 2.38
N LEU A 94 -13.79 -12.29 1.94
CA LEU A 94 -15.15 -12.33 1.45
C LEU A 94 -16.05 -12.80 2.59
N SER A 95 -16.97 -11.93 3.02
CA SER A 95 -17.90 -12.14 4.14
C SER A 95 -18.84 -13.33 3.97
N ASP A 96 -18.88 -13.94 2.78
CA ASP A 96 -19.82 -15.01 2.43
C ASP A 96 -19.18 -16.10 1.55
N CYS A 97 -17.98 -16.55 1.91
CA CYS A 97 -17.27 -17.54 1.10
C CYS A 97 -17.61 -19.00 1.42
N ALA A 98 -18.81 -19.42 1.03
CA ALA A 98 -19.15 -20.84 0.94
C ALA A 98 -18.35 -21.51 -0.19
N GLY A 99 -17.33 -22.30 0.15
CA GLY A 99 -16.51 -23.06 -0.81
C GLY A 99 -15.17 -22.42 -1.19
N CYS A 100 -14.67 -21.46 -0.41
CA CYS A 100 -13.33 -20.92 -0.63
C CYS A 100 -12.25 -22.02 -0.51
N PRO A 101 -11.20 -21.94 -1.34
CA PRO A 101 -10.01 -22.77 -1.11
C PRO A 101 -9.38 -22.37 0.23
N SER A 102 -8.96 -23.35 1.03
CA SER A 102 -8.19 -23.07 2.25
C SER A 102 -6.81 -22.51 1.91
N ASN A 103 -6.30 -21.65 2.79
CA ASN A 103 -4.95 -21.09 2.68
C ASN A 103 -3.90 -22.15 3.09
N PRO A 104 -3.09 -22.67 2.15
CA PRO A 104 -2.11 -23.70 2.47
C PRO A 104 -0.92 -23.20 3.31
N PHE A 105 -0.76 -21.88 3.45
CA PHE A 105 0.30 -21.27 4.27
C PHE A 105 -0.16 -20.90 5.68
N ALA A 106 -1.46 -21.03 5.98
CA ALA A 106 -1.99 -20.72 7.29
C ALA A 106 -1.45 -21.72 8.33
N VAL A 107 -0.80 -21.20 9.36
CA VAL A 107 -0.23 -22.00 10.46
C VAL A 107 -1.16 -21.95 11.67
N ALA A 108 -1.71 -20.78 11.97
CA ALA A 108 -2.58 -20.56 13.11
C ALA A 108 -3.64 -19.51 12.77
N PRO A 109 -4.81 -19.92 12.23
CA PRO A 109 -5.88 -19.00 11.91
C PRO A 109 -6.36 -18.23 13.15
N ASN A 110 -6.31 -16.90 13.10
CA ASN A 110 -6.69 -16.05 14.22
C ASN A 110 -7.20 -14.68 13.73
N ALA A 111 -8.52 -14.54 13.67
CA ALA A 111 -9.18 -13.32 13.20
C ALA A 111 -8.81 -12.08 14.03
N THR A 112 -8.76 -12.19 15.36
CA THR A 112 -8.44 -11.06 16.24
C THR A 112 -7.00 -10.56 16.05
N LEU A 113 -6.05 -11.48 15.87
CA LEU A 113 -4.66 -11.14 15.58
C LEU A 113 -4.56 -10.45 14.21
N LEU A 114 -5.21 -11.01 13.20
CA LEU A 114 -5.24 -10.42 11.86
C LEU A 114 -5.80 -8.99 11.90
N GLU A 115 -6.97 -8.80 12.49
CA GLU A 115 -7.66 -7.51 12.62
C GLU A 115 -6.79 -6.47 13.35
N SER A 116 -6.16 -6.87 14.46
CA SER A 116 -5.27 -6.00 15.23
C SER A 116 -4.05 -5.56 14.41
N VAL A 117 -3.42 -6.49 13.70
CA VAL A 117 -2.28 -6.19 12.82
C VAL A 117 -2.71 -5.31 11.66
N GLU A 118 -3.82 -5.61 11.00
CA GLU A 118 -4.34 -4.79 9.90
C GLU A 118 -4.65 -3.37 10.35
N THR A 119 -5.27 -3.20 11.51
CA THR A 119 -5.59 -1.89 12.10
C THR A 119 -4.32 -1.07 12.39
N VAL A 120 -3.35 -1.69 13.08
CA VAL A 120 -2.10 -1.02 13.45
C VAL A 120 -1.28 -0.66 12.21
N THR A 121 -1.04 -1.62 11.31
CA THR A 121 -0.28 -1.38 10.08
C THR A 121 -0.99 -0.37 9.17
N GLY A 122 -2.33 -0.42 9.11
CA GLY A 122 -3.14 0.54 8.35
C GLY A 122 -2.97 1.96 8.85
N THR A 123 -3.01 2.15 10.17
CA THR A 123 -2.81 3.46 10.80
C THR A 123 -1.41 4.01 10.50
N VAL A 124 -0.37 3.17 10.58
CA VAL A 124 1.00 3.57 10.24
C VAL A 124 1.13 3.94 8.76
N ILE A 125 0.54 3.15 7.87
CA ILE A 125 0.55 3.41 6.42
C ILE A 125 -0.14 4.74 6.11
N VAL A 126 -1.32 5.00 6.69
CA VAL A 126 -2.05 6.27 6.55
C VAL A 126 -1.21 7.44 7.05
N ALA A 127 -0.60 7.33 8.23
CA ALA A 127 0.26 8.38 8.78
C ALA A 127 1.48 8.67 7.88
N CYS A 128 2.10 7.62 7.32
CA CYS A 128 3.21 7.76 6.39
C CYS A 128 2.78 8.51 5.11
N PHE A 129 1.66 8.11 4.49
CA PHE A 129 1.15 8.79 3.29
C PHE A 129 0.74 10.24 3.56
N ALA A 130 0.07 10.52 4.67
CA ALA A 130 -0.24 11.88 5.09
C ALA A 130 1.03 12.74 5.25
N THR A 131 2.09 12.16 5.82
CA THR A 131 3.39 12.83 5.96
C THR A 131 4.03 13.09 4.59
N ILE A 132 3.99 12.12 3.67
CA ILE A 132 4.48 12.30 2.29
C ILE A 132 3.74 13.46 1.62
N ILE A 133 2.40 13.49 1.68
CA ILE A 133 1.60 14.59 1.13
C ILE A 133 2.04 15.93 1.74
N GLY A 134 2.18 16.00 3.07
CA GLY A 134 2.64 17.20 3.75
C GLY A 134 4.00 17.70 3.27
N LEU A 135 4.96 16.78 3.07
CA LEU A 135 6.29 17.10 2.54
C LEU A 135 6.22 17.62 1.10
N VAL A 136 5.42 16.98 0.24
CA VAL A 136 5.29 17.41 -1.16
C VAL A 136 4.55 18.74 -1.24
N LEU A 137 3.51 18.97 -0.45
CA LEU A 137 2.81 20.26 -0.36
C LEU A 137 3.74 21.37 0.13
N ARG A 138 4.59 21.09 1.13
CA ARG A 138 5.59 22.05 1.61
C ARG A 138 6.60 22.39 0.50
N ARG A 139 7.09 21.38 -0.23
CA ARG A 139 7.98 21.56 -1.40
C ARG A 139 7.31 22.39 -2.50
N TRP A 140 6.04 22.10 -2.80
CA TRP A 140 5.27 22.82 -3.80
C TRP A 140 5.02 24.29 -3.45
N ARG A 141 4.68 24.57 -2.18
CA ARG A 141 4.53 25.95 -1.69
C ARG A 141 5.83 26.74 -1.77
N ALA A 142 6.97 26.10 -1.47
CA ALA A 142 8.29 26.73 -1.57
C ALA A 142 8.82 26.87 -3.01
N ALA A 143 8.26 26.15 -3.99
CA ALA A 143 8.73 26.15 -5.38
C ALA A 143 8.23 27.37 -6.18
N SER A 144 9.02 27.80 -7.18
CA SER A 144 8.69 28.87 -8.13
C SER A 144 7.55 28.50 -9.10
N SER A 145 6.84 29.50 -9.65
CA SER A 145 5.64 29.31 -10.51
C SER A 145 5.76 28.28 -11.65
N PRO A 146 6.89 28.18 -12.40
CA PRO A 146 7.04 27.17 -13.45
C PRO A 146 7.08 25.73 -12.89
N SER A 147 7.76 25.55 -11.75
CA SER A 147 7.91 24.25 -11.08
C SER A 147 6.61 23.74 -10.46
N ARG A 148 5.72 24.66 -10.03
CA ARG A 148 4.40 24.31 -9.48
C ARG A 148 3.48 23.64 -10.51
N ARG A 149 3.59 24.00 -11.80
CA ARG A 149 2.78 23.41 -12.89
C ARG A 149 3.20 21.97 -13.22
N ILE A 150 4.49 21.66 -13.08
CA ILE A 150 5.04 20.32 -13.33
C ILE A 150 4.66 19.36 -12.20
N LEU A 151 4.59 19.85 -10.96
CA LEU A 151 4.29 19.05 -9.77
C LEU A 151 2.79 18.80 -9.54
N TRP A 152 1.92 19.64 -10.10
CA TRP A 152 0.47 19.57 -9.88
C TRP A 152 -0.16 18.21 -10.23
N PRO A 153 0.11 17.58 -11.39
CA PRO A 153 -0.50 16.29 -11.75
C PRO A 153 -0.06 15.16 -10.81
N VAL A 154 1.20 15.18 -10.37
CA VAL A 154 1.76 14.19 -9.44
C VAL A 154 1.17 14.36 -8.05
N LEU A 155 0.99 15.61 -7.61
CA LEU A 155 0.34 15.95 -6.35
C LEU A 155 -1.13 15.56 -6.34
N LEU A 156 -1.85 15.80 -7.44
CA LEU A 156 -3.23 15.40 -7.59
C LEU A 156 -3.34 13.86 -7.54
N ALA A 157 -2.55 13.16 -8.35
CA ALA A 157 -2.56 11.69 -8.39
C ALA A 157 -2.18 11.06 -7.04
N GLY A 158 -1.10 11.54 -6.40
CA GLY A 158 -0.66 11.05 -5.10
C GLY A 158 -1.64 11.41 -3.97
N GLY A 159 -2.24 12.60 -4.01
CA GLY A 159 -3.27 13.03 -3.07
C GLY A 159 -4.54 12.19 -3.20
N VAL A 160 -4.99 11.93 -4.41
CA VAL A 160 -6.14 11.05 -4.69
C VAL A 160 -5.86 9.63 -4.23
N ALA A 161 -4.68 9.08 -4.56
CA ALA A 161 -4.30 7.72 -4.15
C ALA A 161 -4.24 7.59 -2.61
N ALA A 162 -3.66 8.57 -1.92
CA ALA A 162 -3.60 8.57 -0.47
C ALA A 162 -4.99 8.77 0.18
N ALA A 163 -5.85 9.60 -0.40
CA ALA A 163 -7.23 9.76 0.06
C ALA A 163 -8.03 8.46 -0.12
N ALA A 164 -7.88 7.77 -1.25
CA ALA A 164 -8.49 6.47 -1.48
C ALA A 164 -7.97 5.41 -0.50
N ALA A 165 -6.66 5.41 -0.21
CA ALA A 165 -6.07 4.51 0.79
C ALA A 165 -6.61 4.80 2.19
N ALA A 166 -6.72 6.08 2.58
CA ALA A 166 -7.31 6.47 3.86
C ALA A 166 -8.78 6.05 3.96
N TYR A 167 -9.56 6.28 2.90
CA TYR A 167 -10.95 5.86 2.82
C TYR A 167 -11.10 4.34 2.97
N GLN A 168 -10.32 3.55 2.23
CA GLN A 168 -10.36 2.08 2.33
C GLN A 168 -10.01 1.58 3.73
N ASN A 169 -9.02 2.17 4.41
CA ASN A 169 -8.70 1.76 5.78
C ASN A 169 -9.79 2.22 6.77
N ALA A 170 -10.40 3.39 6.57
CA ALA A 170 -11.53 3.84 7.40
C ALA A 170 -12.77 2.96 7.20
N ASP A 171 -13.03 2.53 5.98
CA ASP A 171 -14.15 1.64 5.63
C ASP A 171 -13.95 0.24 6.21
N LEU A 172 -12.71 -0.27 6.18
CA LEU A 172 -12.34 -1.51 6.87
C LEU A 172 -12.52 -1.43 8.39
N LEU A 173 -12.16 -0.30 9.01
CA LEU A 173 -12.41 -0.09 10.45
C LEU A 173 -13.91 0.00 10.75
N ALA A 174 -14.68 0.66 9.87
CA ALA A 174 -16.11 0.78 10.02
C ALA A 174 -16.81 -0.58 9.88
N SER A 175 -16.46 -1.39 8.88
CA SER A 175 -17.05 -2.73 8.69
C SER A 175 -16.76 -3.66 9.86
N VAL A 176 -15.54 -3.63 10.39
CA VAL A 176 -15.15 -4.39 11.60
C VAL A 176 -15.96 -3.96 12.83
N THR A 177 -16.22 -2.66 13.01
CA THR A 177 -17.04 -2.19 14.14
C THR A 177 -18.53 -2.49 13.97
N VAL A 178 -19.04 -2.54 12.73
CA VAL A 178 -20.44 -2.84 12.42
C VAL A 178 -20.74 -4.33 12.59
N ASP A 179 -19.80 -5.23 12.31
CA ASP A 179 -19.88 -6.68 12.58
C ASP A 179 -19.78 -7.07 14.07
N ARG A 180 -19.84 -6.09 14.99
CA ARG A 180 -20.11 -6.32 16.42
C ARG A 180 -21.60 -6.14 16.79
N PRO A 181 -22.61 -6.77 16.15
CA PRO A 181 -23.92 -6.81 16.78
C PRO A 181 -23.88 -7.89 17.89
N LEU A 182 -23.82 -7.41 19.14
CA LEU A 182 -24.47 -8.04 20.29
C LEU A 182 -24.12 -9.52 20.57
N LEU A 183 -22.91 -9.78 21.08
CA LEU A 183 -22.69 -10.90 22.01
C LEU A 183 -22.78 -10.35 23.44
N THR A 184 -24.01 -10.07 23.88
CA THR A 184 -24.42 -9.96 25.29
C THR A 184 -25.66 -10.79 25.49
#